data_AF-A0A1W9LNX7-F1
#
_entry.id   AF-A0A1W9LNX7-F1
#
_cell.length_a   1.000
_cell.length_b   1.000
_cell.length_c   1.000
_cell.angle_alpha   90.00
_cell.angle_beta   90.00
_cell.angle_gamma   90.00
#
_symmetry.space_group_name_H-M   'P 1'
#
loop_
_entity.id
_entity.type
_entity.pdbx_description
1 polymer ?
#
loop_
_entity_poly.entity_id
_entity_poly.type
_entity_poly.pdbx_seq_one_letter_code
_entity_poly.pdbx_strand_id
1 'polypeptide(L)'
;MTVQPLAARSPWCHDHRGRTYFYEEYLELIESFHGHAAPGLVMGGKMVDAALKQMKQGILFDALCETANCLPDAIQLLTPCTVGNGWLKIIHLGRFALTLYDKYEGNGIRVSVDLKQLKKWPEIENWMFSFVAKKDQDSELLSEHIRESGASLFKTETVRIRPQFMKKQHLGKKAVCPLCGESYPVRHGAVCRGCQGDAPYIGAEPSPQIPNLKAVPTEHAEGKKILHDMTQIIPGKSKGAAFKKGQIITVGDICRLQQMGRHSVYVEDEQISETDRVHENDAASAFARKMAGDGVSFMTPAAEGKINLRAARDGLLCVDENQLEMFNLIPGVMCASRHNHTLTCEGRNIAGTRAIPLYLPRTDFQKALSILGNGPMFQVLSLRKAGVGILVTGTEVFQGLIKDAFIPIIRSKIEALGCSLLHSLIVPDDREAISEGIRELLNAGADLIVTTAGLSVDPDDVT
;
A
#
# COMPACT_ATOMS: atom_id res chain seq x y z
N MET A 1 -41.47 -10.15 64.91
CA MET A 1 -40.41 -9.52 64.11
C MET A 1 -40.57 -10.02 62.69
N THR A 2 -41.17 -9.18 61.84
CA THR A 2 -41.47 -9.45 60.44
C THR A 2 -40.18 -9.48 59.63
N VAL A 3 -39.93 -10.62 58.97
CA VAL A 3 -38.91 -10.77 57.93
C VAL A 3 -39.34 -9.90 56.74
N GLN A 4 -38.58 -8.84 56.44
CA GLN A 4 -38.76 -8.09 55.19
C GLN A 4 -38.45 -9.03 54.01
N PRO A 5 -39.29 -9.07 52.96
CA PRO A 5 -39.02 -9.86 51.77
C PRO A 5 -37.79 -9.30 51.05
N LEU A 6 -36.89 -10.17 50.59
CA LEU A 6 -35.83 -9.79 49.64
C LEU A 6 -36.50 -9.09 48.44
N ALA A 7 -36.24 -7.81 48.25
CA ALA A 7 -36.63 -7.10 47.04
C ALA A 7 -36.08 -7.89 45.84
N ALA A 8 -36.94 -8.18 44.86
CA ALA A 8 -36.57 -8.92 43.65
C ALA A 8 -35.38 -8.20 42.98
N ARG A 9 -34.21 -8.84 42.98
CA ARG A 9 -33.01 -8.30 42.31
C ARG A 9 -33.31 -8.18 40.82
N SER A 10 -33.04 -7.02 40.22
CA SER A 10 -33.16 -6.84 38.78
C SER A 10 -31.89 -7.32 38.07
N PRO A 11 -32.00 -7.92 36.87
CA PRO A 11 -30.83 -8.40 36.13
C PRO A 11 -29.93 -7.23 35.68
N TRP A 12 -28.62 -7.43 35.75
CA TRP A 12 -27.63 -6.47 35.26
C TRP A 12 -27.57 -6.47 33.74
N CYS A 13 -27.47 -7.62 33.10
CA CYS A 13 -27.48 -7.69 31.64
C CYS A 13 -28.08 -9.01 31.15
N HIS A 14 -28.29 -9.11 29.84
CA HIS A 14 -28.59 -10.38 29.17
C HIS A 14 -27.66 -10.60 27.99
N ASP A 15 -27.40 -11.86 27.67
CA ASP A 15 -26.70 -12.25 26.44
C ASP A 15 -27.66 -12.39 25.25
N HIS A 16 -27.10 -12.61 24.07
CA HIS A 16 -27.83 -12.85 22.82
C HIS A 16 -28.75 -14.09 22.84
N ARG A 17 -28.62 -14.99 23.84
CA ARG A 17 -29.49 -16.17 24.02
C ARG A 17 -30.62 -15.90 25.02
N GLY A 18 -30.68 -14.69 25.58
CA GLY A 18 -31.65 -14.30 26.59
C GLY A 18 -31.28 -14.78 28.00
N ARG A 19 -30.08 -15.31 28.23
CA ARG A 19 -29.61 -15.62 29.60
C ARG A 19 -29.36 -14.30 30.33
N THR A 20 -29.99 -14.14 31.48
CA THR A 20 -29.80 -12.98 32.35
C THR A 20 -28.68 -13.23 33.35
N TYR A 21 -27.93 -12.17 33.65
CA TYR A 21 -26.89 -12.16 34.67
C TYR A 21 -27.21 -11.10 35.71
N PHE A 22 -27.18 -11.47 36.99
CA PHE A 22 -27.17 -10.51 38.09
C PHE A 22 -25.81 -9.81 38.16
N TYR A 23 -25.73 -8.72 38.93
CA TYR A 23 -24.53 -7.88 38.99
C TYR A 23 -23.30 -8.72 39.37
N GLU A 24 -23.39 -9.46 40.47
CA GLU A 24 -22.31 -10.28 41.00
C GLU A 24 -21.93 -11.43 40.04
N GLU A 25 -22.90 -12.09 39.40
CA GLU A 25 -22.64 -13.13 38.39
C GLU A 25 -21.94 -12.58 37.15
N TYR A 26 -22.28 -11.34 36.76
CA TYR A 26 -21.59 -10.67 35.66
C TYR A 26 -20.16 -10.29 36.05
N LEU A 27 -19.91 -9.89 37.31
CA LEU A 27 -18.54 -9.66 37.80
C LEU A 27 -17.67 -10.93 37.73
N GLU A 28 -18.21 -12.08 38.15
CA GLU A 28 -17.49 -13.35 38.02
C GLU A 28 -17.23 -13.72 36.55
N LEU A 29 -18.20 -13.48 35.67
CA LEU A 29 -18.05 -13.73 34.24
C LEU A 29 -16.94 -12.87 33.63
N ILE A 30 -16.91 -11.58 33.93
CA ILE A 30 -15.86 -10.69 33.40
C ILE A 30 -14.48 -11.04 33.94
N GLU A 31 -14.37 -11.42 35.22
CA GLU A 31 -13.10 -11.86 35.81
C GLU A 31 -12.57 -13.13 35.15
N SER A 32 -13.44 -14.08 34.83
CA SER A 32 -13.06 -15.34 34.17
C SER A 32 -12.45 -15.15 32.77
N PHE A 33 -12.73 -14.02 32.10
CA PHE A 33 -12.33 -13.76 30.72
C PHE A 33 -11.29 -12.64 30.60
N HIS A 34 -11.48 -11.54 31.32
CA HIS A 34 -10.64 -10.34 31.29
C HIS A 34 -9.56 -10.32 32.40
N GLY A 35 -9.64 -11.27 33.35
CA GLY A 35 -8.72 -11.41 34.47
C GLY A 35 -9.00 -10.49 35.67
N HIS A 36 -9.86 -9.49 35.52
CA HIS A 36 -10.33 -8.61 36.61
C HIS A 36 -11.62 -7.89 36.23
N ALA A 37 -12.39 -7.47 37.23
CA ALA A 37 -13.63 -6.70 37.06
C ALA A 37 -13.39 -5.22 36.68
N ALA A 38 -12.87 -4.97 35.47
CA ALA A 38 -12.56 -3.61 35.00
C ALA A 38 -13.84 -2.73 34.90
N PRO A 39 -13.83 -1.47 35.40
CA PRO A 39 -15.00 -0.58 35.37
C PRO A 39 -15.63 -0.41 33.99
N GLY A 40 -14.80 -0.28 32.94
CA GLY A 40 -15.25 -0.20 31.56
C GLY A 40 -15.99 -1.46 31.08
N LEU A 41 -15.60 -2.64 31.57
CA LEU A 41 -16.22 -3.90 31.21
C LEU A 41 -17.55 -4.12 31.95
N VAL A 42 -17.63 -3.67 33.22
CA VAL A 42 -18.87 -3.63 34.01
C VAL A 42 -19.93 -2.77 33.29
N MET A 43 -19.56 -1.54 32.93
CA MET A 43 -20.38 -0.63 32.12
C MET A 43 -20.72 -1.22 30.74
N GLY A 44 -19.75 -1.87 30.10
CA GLY A 44 -19.92 -2.51 28.80
C GLY A 44 -21.04 -3.54 28.77
N GLY A 45 -21.25 -4.29 29.86
CA GLY A 45 -22.36 -5.23 29.97
C GLY A 45 -23.73 -4.56 29.86
N LYS A 46 -23.90 -3.42 30.52
CA LYS A 46 -25.12 -2.59 30.39
C LYS A 46 -25.25 -1.96 29.01
N MET A 47 -24.16 -1.56 28.38
CA MET A 47 -24.19 -1.01 27.02
C MET A 47 -24.64 -2.06 26.00
N VAL A 48 -24.13 -3.30 26.10
CA VAL A 48 -24.55 -4.40 25.23
C VAL A 48 -26.02 -4.77 25.49
N ASP A 49 -26.43 -4.85 26.76
CA ASP A 49 -27.83 -5.08 27.14
C ASP A 49 -28.77 -4.03 26.55
N ALA A 50 -28.40 -2.74 26.62
CA ALA A 50 -29.18 -1.64 26.07
C ALA A 50 -29.30 -1.71 24.53
N ALA A 51 -28.24 -2.16 23.85
CA ALA A 51 -28.26 -2.38 22.41
C ALA A 51 -29.17 -3.57 22.05
N LEU A 52 -28.97 -4.74 22.68
CA LEU A 52 -29.72 -5.97 22.41
C LEU A 52 -31.23 -5.79 22.60
N LYS A 53 -31.66 -5.08 23.65
CA LYS A 53 -33.08 -4.75 23.90
C LYS A 53 -33.76 -3.98 22.77
N GLN A 54 -33.00 -3.24 21.98
CA GLN A 54 -33.51 -2.44 20.87
C GLN A 54 -33.29 -3.09 19.49
N MET A 55 -32.56 -4.21 19.44
CA MET A 55 -32.36 -4.98 18.22
C MET A 55 -33.59 -5.84 17.90
N LYS A 56 -33.83 -6.09 16.62
CA LYS A 56 -34.86 -7.06 16.20
C LYS A 56 -34.44 -8.47 16.66
N GLN A 57 -35.39 -9.25 17.16
CA GLN A 57 -35.11 -10.64 17.57
C GLN A 57 -34.87 -11.55 16.36
N GLY A 58 -34.01 -12.56 16.51
CA GLY A 58 -33.77 -13.59 15.51
C GLY A 58 -32.95 -13.17 14.29
N ILE A 59 -32.38 -11.96 14.26
CA ILE A 59 -31.52 -11.50 13.15
C ILE A 59 -30.05 -11.88 13.37
N LEU A 60 -29.30 -11.98 12.27
CA LEU A 60 -27.84 -12.01 12.32
C LEU A 60 -27.31 -10.59 12.42
N PHE A 61 -26.49 -10.33 13.43
CA PHE A 61 -25.88 -9.03 13.65
C PHE A 61 -24.36 -9.13 13.80
N ASP A 62 -23.69 -8.06 13.43
CA ASP A 62 -22.27 -7.81 13.69
C ASP A 62 -22.14 -6.70 14.75
N ALA A 63 -20.91 -6.50 15.24
CA ALA A 63 -20.59 -5.46 16.21
C ALA A 63 -19.43 -4.56 15.74
N LEU A 64 -19.53 -3.26 16.04
CA LEU A 64 -18.42 -2.32 15.99
C LEU A 64 -18.10 -1.86 17.42
N CYS A 65 -16.82 -1.80 17.77
CA CYS A 65 -16.35 -1.16 18.99
C CYS A 65 -15.43 0.00 18.64
N GLU A 66 -15.66 1.18 19.20
CA GLU A 66 -14.92 2.41 18.86
C GLU A 66 -13.64 2.61 19.70
N THR A 67 -13.28 1.57 20.48
CA THR A 67 -12.10 1.50 21.34
C THR A 67 -11.61 0.06 21.45
N ALA A 68 -10.32 -0.14 21.66
CA ALA A 68 -9.75 -1.46 21.96
C ALA A 68 -9.77 -1.81 23.46
N ASN A 69 -10.11 -0.84 24.32
CA ASN A 69 -9.96 -0.99 25.77
C ASN A 69 -11.27 -1.47 26.40
N CYS A 70 -11.24 -2.62 27.10
CA CYS A 70 -12.34 -3.24 27.86
C CYS A 70 -13.59 -3.61 27.03
N LEU A 71 -14.23 -2.63 26.40
CA LEU A 71 -15.53 -2.74 25.74
C LEU A 71 -15.64 -3.86 24.68
N PRO A 72 -14.59 -4.20 23.89
CA PRO A 72 -14.63 -5.38 23.03
C PRO A 72 -15.00 -6.67 23.78
N ASP A 73 -14.53 -6.86 25.00
CA ASP A 73 -14.74 -8.10 25.75
C ASP A 73 -16.17 -8.23 26.26
N ALA A 74 -16.86 -7.12 26.58
CA ALA A 74 -18.29 -7.15 26.92
C ALA A 74 -19.10 -7.69 25.73
N ILE A 75 -18.74 -7.28 24.51
CA ILE A 75 -19.38 -7.75 23.28
C ILE A 75 -19.08 -9.24 23.09
N GLN A 76 -17.83 -9.67 23.29
CA GLN A 76 -17.44 -11.08 23.11
C GLN A 76 -18.10 -12.02 24.14
N LEU A 77 -18.29 -11.54 25.38
CA LEU A 77 -18.94 -12.31 26.44
C LEU A 77 -20.45 -12.46 26.23
N LEU A 78 -21.13 -11.39 25.80
CA LEU A 78 -22.59 -11.33 25.76
C LEU A 78 -23.18 -11.59 24.37
N THR A 79 -22.37 -11.62 23.32
CA THR A 79 -22.83 -11.77 21.93
C THR A 79 -22.03 -12.85 21.20
N PRO A 80 -22.49 -13.34 20.03
CA PRO A 80 -21.67 -14.26 19.24
C PRO A 80 -20.58 -13.52 18.44
N CYS A 81 -20.47 -12.19 18.57
CA CYS A 81 -19.52 -11.38 17.81
C CYS A 81 -18.14 -11.43 18.45
N THR A 82 -17.16 -12.03 17.78
CA THR A 82 -15.78 -12.10 18.27
C THR A 82 -14.81 -11.49 17.27
N VAL A 83 -13.62 -11.11 17.74
CA VAL A 83 -12.55 -10.68 16.84
C VAL A 83 -12.14 -11.84 15.93
N GLY A 84 -12.11 -13.06 16.47
CA GLY A 84 -11.68 -14.27 15.75
C GLY A 84 -12.59 -14.68 14.59
N ASN A 85 -13.92 -14.54 14.74
CA ASN A 85 -14.86 -14.81 13.64
C ASN A 85 -15.08 -13.61 12.70
N GLY A 86 -14.51 -12.45 13.05
CA GLY A 86 -14.57 -11.20 12.28
C GLY A 86 -15.91 -10.48 12.35
N TRP A 87 -16.81 -10.86 13.26
CA TRP A 87 -18.10 -10.20 13.43
C TRP A 87 -18.00 -9.00 14.39
N LEU A 88 -17.01 -9.00 15.29
CA LEU A 88 -16.61 -7.81 16.03
C LEU A 88 -15.46 -7.11 15.30
N LYS A 89 -15.66 -5.84 14.95
CA LYS A 89 -14.61 -4.99 14.36
C LYS A 89 -14.26 -3.86 15.33
N ILE A 90 -12.98 -3.74 15.68
CA ILE A 90 -12.48 -2.64 16.50
C ILE A 90 -12.06 -1.50 15.58
N ILE A 91 -12.68 -0.33 15.77
CA ILE A 91 -12.39 0.90 15.05
C ILE A 91 -11.74 1.86 16.06
N HIS A 92 -10.45 2.15 15.90
CA HIS A 92 -9.68 2.93 16.87
C HIS A 92 -10.02 4.44 16.81
N LEU A 93 -11.19 4.83 17.31
CA LEU A 93 -11.62 6.24 17.39
C LEU A 93 -11.39 6.85 18.78
N GLY A 94 -11.03 6.03 19.77
CA GLY A 94 -10.84 6.45 21.16
C GLY A 94 -12.15 6.78 21.87
N ARG A 95 -13.30 6.45 21.29
CA ARG A 95 -14.62 6.75 21.85
C ARG A 95 -15.14 5.53 22.59
N PHE A 96 -15.66 5.73 23.80
CA PHE A 96 -16.24 4.66 24.59
C PHE A 96 -17.67 4.36 24.12
N ALA A 97 -17.76 3.62 23.01
CA ALA A 97 -19.00 3.32 22.33
C ALA A 97 -18.94 1.99 21.59
N LEU A 98 -20.10 1.34 21.49
CA LEU A 98 -20.30 0.14 20.69
C LEU A 98 -21.53 0.28 19.81
N THR A 99 -21.63 -0.57 18.78
CA THR A 99 -22.82 -0.65 17.92
C THR A 99 -23.08 -2.09 17.57
N LEU A 100 -24.32 -2.56 17.79
CA LEU A 100 -24.81 -3.80 17.21
C LEU A 100 -25.67 -3.47 15.99
N TYR A 101 -25.49 -4.18 14.89
CA TYR A 101 -26.18 -3.86 13.64
C TYR A 101 -26.50 -5.10 12.81
N ASP A 102 -27.62 -5.03 12.08
CA ASP A 102 -28.03 -6.04 11.11
C ASP A 102 -26.93 -6.25 10.06
N LYS A 103 -26.52 -7.51 9.89
CA LYS A 103 -25.39 -7.88 9.03
C LYS A 103 -25.60 -7.53 7.55
N TYR A 104 -26.85 -7.47 7.10
CA TYR A 104 -27.22 -7.32 5.69
C TYR A 104 -27.65 -5.90 5.35
N GLU A 105 -28.51 -5.28 6.16
CA GLU A 105 -29.04 -3.94 5.91
C GLU A 105 -28.17 -2.82 6.51
N GLY A 106 -27.39 -3.15 7.55
CA GLY A 106 -26.53 -2.20 8.25
C GLY A 106 -27.25 -1.34 9.28
N ASN A 107 -28.56 -1.54 9.49
CA ASN A 107 -29.34 -0.82 10.49
C ASN A 107 -28.96 -1.33 11.89
N GLY A 108 -28.67 -0.43 12.83
CA GLY A 108 -28.19 -0.81 14.14
C GLY A 108 -28.42 0.21 15.24
N ILE A 109 -28.01 -0.18 16.45
CA ILE A 109 -28.13 0.61 17.67
C ILE A 109 -26.74 0.90 18.20
N ARG A 110 -26.36 2.18 18.19
CA ARG A 110 -25.13 2.68 18.78
C ARG A 110 -25.38 3.09 20.21
N VAL A 111 -24.53 2.63 21.13
CA VAL A 111 -24.59 2.96 22.56
C VAL A 111 -23.30 3.66 22.96
N SER A 112 -23.42 4.79 23.64
CA SER A 112 -22.29 5.58 24.13
C SER A 112 -22.64 6.28 25.44
N VAL A 113 -21.63 6.71 26.19
CA VAL A 113 -21.83 7.48 27.44
C VAL A 113 -22.52 8.81 27.13
N ASP A 114 -23.58 9.12 27.88
CA ASP A 114 -24.21 10.44 27.86
C ASP A 114 -23.47 11.37 28.83
N LEU A 115 -22.69 12.29 28.28
CA LEU A 115 -21.91 13.25 29.07
C LEU A 115 -22.77 14.14 29.98
N LYS A 116 -24.06 14.34 29.68
CA LYS A 116 -24.95 15.08 30.58
C LYS A 116 -25.32 14.27 31.82
N GLN A 117 -25.51 12.96 31.66
CA GLN A 117 -25.79 12.06 32.78
C GLN A 117 -24.51 11.75 33.57
N LEU A 118 -23.38 11.64 32.89
CA LEU A 118 -22.06 11.40 33.50
C LEU A 118 -21.72 12.40 34.61
N LYS A 119 -22.07 13.69 34.43
CA LYS A 119 -21.86 14.75 35.44
C LYS A 119 -22.53 14.50 36.80
N LYS A 120 -23.50 13.58 36.87
CA LYS A 120 -24.16 13.19 38.12
C LYS A 120 -23.35 12.14 38.90
N TRP A 121 -22.32 11.58 38.28
CA TRP A 121 -21.54 10.44 38.76
C TRP A 121 -20.05 10.79 38.75
N PRO A 122 -19.58 11.60 39.73
CA PRO A 122 -18.23 12.20 39.71
C PRO A 122 -17.12 11.14 39.65
N GLU A 123 -17.25 10.00 40.33
CA GLU A 123 -16.22 8.96 40.25
C GLU A 123 -16.12 8.30 38.87
N ILE A 124 -17.25 8.13 38.17
CA ILE A 124 -17.24 7.61 36.79
C ILE A 124 -16.61 8.64 35.86
N GLU A 125 -16.91 9.93 36.06
CA GLU A 125 -16.32 11.03 35.30
C GLU A 125 -14.79 11.11 35.53
N ASN A 126 -14.35 11.04 36.79
CA ASN A 126 -12.93 11.01 37.17
C ASN A 126 -12.19 9.85 36.53
N TRP A 127 -12.77 8.65 36.56
CA TRP A 127 -12.21 7.46 35.91
C TRP A 127 -12.13 7.64 34.38
N MET A 128 -13.22 8.10 33.76
CA MET A 128 -13.32 8.20 32.30
C MET A 128 -12.38 9.26 31.71
N PHE A 129 -12.26 10.41 32.37
CA PHE A 129 -11.39 11.50 31.92
C PHE A 129 -9.98 11.45 32.52
N SER A 130 -9.72 10.49 33.43
CA SER A 130 -8.46 10.40 34.17
C SER A 130 -8.10 11.70 34.91
N PHE A 131 -9.11 12.39 35.47
CA PHE A 131 -8.90 13.62 36.26
C PHE A 131 -8.17 13.36 37.58
N VAL A 132 -8.30 12.14 38.12
CA VAL A 132 -7.63 11.69 39.33
C VAL A 132 -6.68 10.54 38.96
N ALA A 133 -5.47 10.56 39.51
CA ALA A 133 -4.50 9.49 39.28
C ALA A 133 -5.04 8.15 39.80
N LYS A 134 -4.75 7.05 39.08
CA LYS A 134 -5.33 5.72 39.36
C LYS A 134 -5.18 5.23 40.81
N LYS A 135 -4.11 5.63 41.50
CA LYS A 135 -3.82 5.27 42.90
C LYS A 135 -4.69 6.01 43.94
N ASP A 136 -5.25 7.15 43.55
CA ASP A 136 -6.01 8.06 44.42
C ASP A 136 -7.52 7.97 44.11
N GLN A 137 -7.93 7.08 43.21
CA GLN A 137 -9.33 6.81 42.87
C GLN A 137 -9.97 5.90 43.92
N ASP A 138 -11.19 6.22 44.33
CA ASP A 138 -12.00 5.36 45.20
C ASP A 138 -12.68 4.26 44.38
N SER A 139 -12.11 3.05 44.40
CA SER A 139 -12.61 1.93 43.61
C SER A 139 -13.96 1.38 44.11
N GLU A 140 -14.24 1.50 45.40
CA GLU A 140 -15.50 1.03 45.98
C GLU A 140 -16.64 1.95 45.55
N LEU A 141 -16.46 3.27 45.74
CA LEU A 141 -17.44 4.27 45.35
C LEU A 141 -17.65 4.31 43.81
N LEU A 142 -16.58 4.13 43.02
CA LEU A 142 -16.69 3.98 41.57
C LEU A 142 -17.60 2.80 41.20
N SER A 143 -17.42 1.65 41.86
CA SER A 143 -18.21 0.45 41.59
C SER A 143 -19.68 0.63 41.98
N GLU A 144 -19.94 1.31 43.09
CA GLU A 144 -21.29 1.69 43.52
C GLU A 144 -21.97 2.63 42.52
N HIS A 145 -21.28 3.72 42.11
CA HIS A 145 -21.81 4.64 41.10
C HIS A 145 -22.12 3.94 39.77
N ILE A 146 -21.27 3.01 39.32
CA ILE A 146 -21.55 2.22 38.11
C ILE A 146 -22.81 1.40 38.30
N ARG A 147 -22.93 0.68 39.42
CA ARG A 147 -24.10 -0.15 39.74
C ARG A 147 -25.39 0.67 39.78
N GLU A 148 -25.37 1.84 40.41
CA GLU A 148 -26.54 2.71 40.56
C GLU A 148 -26.93 3.41 39.25
N SER A 149 -25.95 3.94 38.51
CA SER A 149 -26.20 4.64 37.25
C SER A 149 -26.83 3.72 36.19
N GLY A 150 -26.39 2.46 36.12
CA GLY A 150 -26.97 1.43 35.26
C GLY A 150 -27.14 1.90 33.81
N ALA A 151 -28.32 1.65 33.23
CA ALA A 151 -28.61 2.04 31.85
C ALA A 151 -28.77 3.56 31.65
N SER A 152 -29.03 4.32 32.71
CA SER A 152 -29.28 5.78 32.62
C SER A 152 -28.02 6.58 32.26
N LEU A 153 -26.83 5.99 32.42
CA LEU A 153 -25.55 6.59 32.04
C LEU A 153 -25.36 6.68 30.51
N PHE A 154 -26.09 5.88 29.73
CA PHE A 154 -25.86 5.73 28.30
C PHE A 154 -26.98 6.33 27.47
N LYS A 155 -26.62 6.83 26.29
CA LYS A 155 -27.57 7.19 25.23
C LYS A 155 -27.52 6.18 24.10
N THR A 156 -28.66 5.92 23.48
CA THR A 156 -28.79 5.02 22.33
C THR A 156 -29.24 5.78 21.09
N GLU A 157 -28.62 5.47 19.96
CA GLU A 157 -28.87 6.14 18.67
C GLU A 157 -29.08 5.08 17.58
N THR A 158 -30.15 5.22 16.79
CA THR A 158 -30.34 4.40 15.59
C THR A 158 -29.39 4.88 14.51
N VAL A 159 -28.61 3.97 13.95
CA VAL A 159 -27.57 4.28 12.95
C VAL A 159 -27.65 3.34 11.77
N ARG A 160 -27.07 3.76 10.64
CA ARG A 160 -26.83 2.90 9.48
C ARG A 160 -25.34 2.82 9.20
N ILE A 161 -24.80 1.60 9.20
CA ILE A 161 -23.38 1.35 8.98
C ILE A 161 -23.01 1.64 7.53
N ARG A 162 -21.88 2.34 7.31
CA ARG A 162 -21.38 2.59 5.96
C ARG A 162 -20.98 1.26 5.29
N PRO A 163 -21.30 1.03 4.00
CA PRO A 163 -21.06 -0.25 3.33
C PRO A 163 -19.63 -0.81 3.47
N GLN A 164 -18.62 0.06 3.53
CA GLN A 164 -17.22 -0.32 3.72
C GLN A 164 -16.93 -1.08 5.03
N PHE A 165 -17.72 -0.87 6.09
CA PHE A 165 -17.56 -1.57 7.37
C PHE A 165 -18.38 -2.85 7.46
N MET A 166 -19.31 -3.07 6.52
CA MET A 166 -20.14 -4.28 6.42
C MET A 166 -19.47 -5.37 5.59
N LYS A 167 -18.65 -4.97 4.60
CA LYS A 167 -17.97 -5.93 3.72
C LYS A 167 -16.95 -6.75 4.49
N LYS A 168 -17.06 -8.09 4.40
CA LYS A 168 -15.97 -8.99 4.83
C LYS A 168 -14.77 -8.70 3.92
N GLN A 169 -13.66 -8.29 4.51
CA GLN A 169 -12.44 -8.07 3.74
C GLN A 169 -11.91 -9.43 3.25
N HIS A 170 -12.09 -9.72 1.98
CA HIS A 170 -11.46 -10.87 1.36
C HIS A 170 -9.96 -10.61 1.24
N LEU A 171 -9.14 -11.52 1.75
CA LEU A 171 -7.68 -11.43 1.69
C LEU A 171 -7.17 -11.50 0.24
N GLY A 172 -7.98 -11.99 -0.69
CA GLY A 172 -7.63 -12.06 -2.10
C GLY A 172 -6.60 -13.16 -2.39
N LYS A 173 -5.90 -13.02 -3.52
CA LYS A 173 -4.80 -13.90 -3.91
C LYS A 173 -3.65 -13.76 -2.92
N LYS A 174 -3.01 -14.87 -2.58
CA LYS A 174 -1.80 -14.91 -1.77
C LYS A 174 -0.57 -15.07 -2.67
N ALA A 175 0.56 -14.49 -2.25
CA ALA A 175 1.87 -14.66 -2.86
C ALA A 175 2.92 -14.91 -1.77
N VAL A 176 4.12 -15.32 -2.17
CA VAL A 176 5.27 -15.49 -1.27
C VAL A 176 6.06 -14.18 -1.23
N CYS A 177 6.28 -13.62 -0.03
CA CYS A 177 7.07 -12.41 0.15
C CYS A 177 8.53 -12.67 -0.28
N PRO A 178 9.12 -11.85 -1.17
CA PRO A 178 10.48 -12.08 -1.66
C PRO A 178 11.55 -11.85 -0.58
N LEU A 179 11.23 -11.11 0.49
CA LEU A 179 12.17 -10.80 1.57
C LEU A 179 12.20 -11.91 2.62
N CYS A 180 11.04 -12.25 3.24
CA CYS A 180 10.96 -13.24 4.32
C CYS A 180 10.54 -14.65 3.88
N GLY A 181 10.01 -14.84 2.67
CA GLY A 181 9.54 -16.14 2.19
C GLY A 181 8.17 -16.57 2.73
N GLU A 182 7.45 -15.71 3.46
CA GLU A 182 6.12 -16.03 4.00
C GLU A 182 4.99 -15.73 3.02
N SER A 183 3.90 -16.49 3.14
CA SER A 183 2.67 -16.25 2.36
C SER A 183 1.95 -15.00 2.87
N TYR A 184 1.65 -14.04 2.00
CA TYR A 184 0.90 -12.82 2.33
C TYR A 184 -0.14 -12.44 1.26
N PRO A 185 -1.17 -11.64 1.62
CA PRO A 185 -2.11 -11.06 0.66
C PRO A 185 -1.44 -10.13 -0.36
N VAL A 186 -1.61 -10.39 -1.65
CA VAL A 186 -1.01 -9.57 -2.73
C VAL A 186 -1.42 -8.09 -2.64
N ARG A 187 -2.63 -7.81 -2.14
CA ARG A 187 -3.13 -6.45 -1.93
C ARG A 187 -2.30 -5.62 -0.93
N HIS A 188 -1.42 -6.23 -0.15
CA HIS A 188 -0.52 -5.49 0.74
C HIS A 188 0.65 -4.85 -0.01
N GLY A 189 0.84 -5.16 -1.30
CA GLY A 189 1.88 -4.60 -2.14
C GLY A 189 2.94 -5.63 -2.52
N ALA A 190 4.10 -5.12 -2.92
CA ALA A 190 5.28 -5.85 -3.36
C ALA A 190 5.83 -6.88 -2.35
N VAL A 191 5.75 -6.55 -1.05
CA VAL A 191 6.26 -7.36 0.05
C VAL A 191 5.23 -7.43 1.17
N CYS A 192 5.35 -8.37 2.11
CA CYS A 192 4.43 -8.43 3.24
C CYS A 192 4.59 -7.20 4.16
N ARG A 193 3.52 -6.82 4.88
CA ARG A 193 3.54 -5.69 5.82
C ARG A 193 4.65 -5.78 6.87
N GLY A 194 4.98 -6.99 7.30
CA GLY A 194 6.11 -7.22 8.21
C GLY A 194 7.42 -6.67 7.63
N CYS A 195 7.74 -7.02 6.38
CA CYS A 195 8.92 -6.51 5.68
C CYS A 195 8.80 -5.05 5.21
N GLN A 196 7.61 -4.45 5.26
CA GLN A 196 7.41 -3.00 5.05
C GLN A 196 7.73 -2.19 6.32
N GLY A 197 7.97 -2.85 7.46
CA GLY A 197 8.26 -2.20 8.74
C GLY A 197 7.16 -2.34 9.78
N ASP A 198 6.01 -2.95 9.46
CA ASP A 198 4.95 -3.21 10.45
C ASP A 198 5.30 -4.37 11.41
N ALA A 199 6.41 -5.09 11.16
CA ALA A 199 6.87 -6.15 12.04
C ALA A 199 7.27 -5.57 13.40
N PRO A 200 6.73 -6.07 14.53
CA PRO A 200 7.01 -5.54 15.86
C PRO A 200 8.38 -6.01 16.44
N TYR A 201 9.28 -6.54 15.60
CA TYR A 201 10.52 -7.19 16.03
C TYR A 201 11.74 -6.49 15.43
N ILE A 202 12.81 -6.36 16.22
CA ILE A 202 14.12 -5.87 15.77
C ILE A 202 14.98 -7.09 15.39
N GLY A 203 15.52 -7.15 14.16
CA GLY A 203 16.61 -8.09 13.82
C GLY A 203 16.26 -9.34 12.99
N ALA A 204 15.25 -9.31 12.13
CA ALA A 204 15.00 -10.39 11.15
C ALA A 204 15.57 -10.10 9.75
N GLU A 205 16.44 -9.10 9.60
CA GLU A 205 17.15 -8.88 8.33
C GLU A 205 18.42 -9.75 8.30
N PRO A 206 18.62 -10.58 7.26
CA PRO A 206 19.93 -11.16 7.03
C PRO A 206 20.91 -10.02 6.81
N SER A 207 21.82 -9.83 7.77
CA SER A 207 22.89 -8.83 7.68
C SER A 207 23.58 -8.99 6.32
N PRO A 208 23.77 -7.91 5.52
CA PRO A 208 24.43 -8.01 4.23
C PRO A 208 25.84 -8.58 4.46
N GLN A 209 26.03 -9.85 4.09
CA GLN A 209 27.33 -10.51 4.21
C GLN A 209 28.26 -9.95 3.13
N ILE A 210 28.86 -8.80 3.43
CA ILE A 210 29.88 -8.18 2.57
C ILE A 210 31.01 -9.22 2.44
N PRO A 211 31.43 -9.58 1.21
CA PRO A 211 32.54 -10.50 1.02
C PRO A 211 33.79 -10.03 1.77
N ASN A 212 34.51 -10.94 2.40
CA ASN A 212 35.86 -10.65 2.89
C ASN A 212 36.79 -10.57 1.67
N LEU A 213 36.80 -9.42 0.99
CA LEU A 213 37.63 -9.19 -0.19
C LEU A 213 39.08 -8.96 0.24
N LYS A 214 40.02 -9.66 -0.40
CA LYS A 214 41.44 -9.51 -0.11
C LYS A 214 41.98 -8.24 -0.76
N ALA A 215 42.20 -7.21 0.05
CA ALA A 215 42.96 -6.03 -0.32
C ALA A 215 44.46 -6.27 -0.08
N VAL A 216 45.29 -5.94 -1.06
CA VAL A 216 46.75 -5.97 -0.94
C VAL A 216 47.25 -4.53 -1.13
N PRO A 217 48.23 -4.05 -0.33
CA PRO A 217 48.89 -2.77 -0.59
C PRO A 217 49.39 -2.71 -2.03
N THR A 218 49.22 -1.57 -2.71
CA THR A 218 49.53 -1.45 -4.14
C THR A 218 50.98 -1.83 -4.46
N GLU A 219 51.93 -1.53 -3.57
CA GLU A 219 53.35 -1.90 -3.66
C GLU A 219 53.62 -3.42 -3.64
N HIS A 220 52.68 -4.22 -3.16
CA HIS A 220 52.76 -5.68 -3.09
C HIS A 220 51.83 -6.38 -4.09
N ALA A 221 51.23 -5.62 -5.00
CA ALA A 221 50.22 -6.13 -5.91
C ALA A 221 50.79 -6.74 -7.20
N GLU A 222 52.10 -6.61 -7.46
CA GLU A 222 52.76 -7.19 -8.64
C GLU A 222 52.48 -8.69 -8.77
N GLY A 223 52.17 -9.13 -9.98
CA GLY A 223 51.87 -10.53 -10.29
C GLY A 223 50.51 -11.01 -9.80
N LYS A 224 49.74 -10.18 -9.08
CA LYS A 224 48.36 -10.50 -8.67
C LYS A 224 47.37 -10.15 -9.78
N LYS A 225 46.25 -10.89 -9.79
CA LYS A 225 45.16 -10.72 -10.75
C LYS A 225 44.11 -9.76 -10.21
N ILE A 226 43.76 -8.75 -11.00
CA ILE A 226 42.83 -7.69 -10.60
C ILE A 226 41.41 -8.24 -10.46
N LEU A 227 40.77 -7.96 -9.33
CA LEU A 227 39.42 -8.48 -9.03
C LEU A 227 38.30 -7.78 -9.81
N HIS A 228 38.45 -6.49 -10.13
CA HIS A 228 37.40 -5.67 -10.76
C HIS A 228 37.98 -4.55 -11.62
N ASP A 229 37.18 -4.03 -12.55
CA ASP A 229 37.57 -2.89 -13.39
C ASP A 229 37.84 -1.64 -12.53
N MET A 230 38.94 -0.94 -12.80
CA MET A 230 39.26 0.32 -12.11
C MET A 230 39.29 1.47 -13.11
N THR A 231 38.29 2.34 -12.99
CA THR A 231 38.14 3.53 -13.83
C THR A 231 39.10 4.64 -13.39
N GLN A 232 39.86 5.16 -14.35
CA GLN A 232 40.67 6.37 -14.21
C GLN A 232 39.88 7.55 -14.79
N ILE A 233 39.90 8.66 -14.06
CA ILE A 233 39.31 9.92 -14.49
C ILE A 233 40.45 10.93 -14.63
N ILE A 234 40.66 11.41 -15.85
CA ILE A 234 41.55 12.53 -16.15
C ILE A 234 40.65 13.72 -16.45
N PRO A 235 40.52 14.69 -15.52
CA PRO A 235 39.62 15.84 -15.68
C PRO A 235 39.80 16.53 -17.03
N GLY A 236 38.70 16.75 -17.74
CA GLY A 236 38.69 17.41 -19.05
C GLY A 236 39.29 16.61 -20.22
N LYS A 237 39.80 15.39 -20.01
CA LYS A 237 40.42 14.57 -21.07
C LYS A 237 39.75 13.21 -21.26
N SER A 238 39.63 12.40 -20.22
CA SER A 238 39.13 11.02 -20.37
C SER A 238 38.52 10.46 -19.09
N LYS A 239 37.57 9.53 -19.28
CA LYS A 239 36.99 8.70 -18.23
C LYS A 239 36.80 7.29 -18.78
N GLY A 240 37.47 6.30 -18.19
CA GLY A 240 37.34 4.90 -18.60
C GLY A 240 38.17 3.94 -17.75
N ALA A 241 37.92 2.64 -17.92
CA ALA A 241 38.64 1.58 -17.23
C ALA A 241 40.12 1.57 -17.67
N ALA A 242 41.02 1.98 -16.75
CA ALA A 242 42.46 1.88 -16.98
C ALA A 242 42.94 0.45 -16.74
N PHE A 243 42.30 -0.25 -15.80
CA PHE A 243 42.55 -1.64 -15.46
C PHE A 243 41.29 -2.46 -15.64
N LYS A 244 41.43 -3.66 -16.19
CA LYS A 244 40.32 -4.59 -16.39
C LYS A 244 40.40 -5.78 -15.45
N LYS A 245 39.25 -6.31 -15.05
CA LYS A 245 39.15 -7.57 -14.32
C LYS A 245 39.96 -8.67 -15.00
N GLY A 246 40.70 -9.42 -14.20
CA GLY A 246 41.52 -10.53 -14.67
C GLY A 246 42.89 -10.13 -15.24
N GLN A 247 43.19 -8.83 -15.36
CA GLN A 247 44.53 -8.36 -15.74
C GLN A 247 45.53 -8.69 -14.64
N ILE A 248 46.73 -9.16 -15.01
CA ILE A 248 47.86 -9.33 -14.10
C ILE A 248 48.55 -7.98 -13.93
N ILE A 249 48.77 -7.56 -12.68
CA ILE A 249 49.43 -6.30 -12.35
C ILE A 249 50.92 -6.43 -12.63
N THR A 250 51.45 -5.54 -13.47
CA THR A 250 52.90 -5.46 -13.78
C THR A 250 53.60 -4.40 -12.92
N VAL A 251 54.93 -4.40 -12.88
CA VAL A 251 55.72 -3.36 -12.18
C VAL A 251 55.34 -1.95 -12.63
N GLY A 252 55.13 -1.73 -13.93
CA GLY A 252 54.75 -0.43 -14.48
C GLY A 252 53.35 0.03 -14.06
N ASP A 253 52.47 -0.91 -13.72
CA ASP A 253 51.10 -0.62 -13.30
C ASP A 253 51.03 -0.07 -11.87
N ILE A 254 52.01 -0.36 -11.02
CA ILE A 254 52.08 0.09 -9.62
C ILE A 254 52.04 1.62 -9.55
N CYS A 255 52.91 2.29 -10.33
CA CYS A 255 52.96 3.74 -10.41
C CYS A 255 51.64 4.33 -10.92
N ARG A 256 51.01 3.67 -11.92
CA ARG A 256 49.74 4.12 -12.48
C ARG A 256 48.58 3.98 -11.48
N LEU A 257 48.53 2.89 -10.72
CA LEU A 257 47.56 2.69 -9.64
C LEU A 257 47.72 3.76 -8.54
N GLN A 258 48.96 4.08 -8.14
CA GLN A 258 49.23 5.16 -7.19
C GLN A 258 48.80 6.53 -7.71
N GLN A 259 49.05 6.84 -8.99
CA GLN A 259 48.58 8.07 -9.63
C GLN A 259 47.04 8.14 -9.71
N MET A 260 46.37 6.99 -9.74
CA MET A 260 44.91 6.88 -9.60
C MET A 260 44.43 6.99 -8.14
N GLY A 261 45.32 7.23 -7.17
CA GLY A 261 45.00 7.32 -5.75
C GLY A 261 44.71 5.97 -5.09
N ARG A 262 45.12 4.85 -5.70
CA ARG A 262 44.91 3.51 -5.14
C ARG A 262 46.12 3.09 -4.32
N HIS A 263 45.97 3.16 -3.00
CA HIS A 263 46.98 2.67 -2.03
C HIS A 263 46.83 1.19 -1.69
N SER A 264 45.65 0.63 -1.95
CA SER A 264 45.37 -0.80 -1.90
C SER A 264 44.55 -1.21 -3.11
N VAL A 265 44.72 -2.45 -3.54
CA VAL A 265 43.99 -3.05 -4.65
C VAL A 265 43.42 -4.40 -4.23
N TYR A 266 42.18 -4.64 -4.64
CA TYR A 266 41.52 -5.93 -4.42
C TYR A 266 41.94 -6.91 -5.51
N VAL A 267 42.43 -8.06 -5.08
CA VAL A 267 42.95 -9.12 -5.97
C VAL A 267 42.05 -10.35 -5.91
N GLU A 268 42.02 -11.13 -6.98
CA GLU A 268 41.36 -12.43 -6.97
C GLU A 268 41.94 -13.31 -5.85
N ASP A 269 41.06 -13.84 -5.00
CA ASP A 269 41.38 -14.79 -3.93
C ASP A 269 40.70 -16.12 -4.24
N GLU A 270 41.42 -17.23 -4.13
CA GLU A 270 40.93 -18.59 -4.45
C GLU A 270 39.77 -19.03 -3.54
N GLN A 271 39.51 -18.31 -2.45
CA GLN A 271 38.44 -18.59 -1.49
C GLN A 271 37.05 -18.03 -1.89
N ILE A 272 36.93 -17.28 -2.99
CA ILE A 272 35.61 -16.86 -3.50
C ILE A 272 34.98 -18.06 -4.21
N SER A 273 34.21 -18.86 -3.48
CA SER A 273 33.41 -19.92 -4.11
C SER A 273 32.40 -19.32 -5.09
N GLU A 274 32.55 -19.63 -6.39
CA GLU A 274 31.59 -19.26 -7.44
C GLU A 274 30.19 -19.92 -7.24
N THR A 275 30.06 -20.87 -6.30
CA THR A 275 28.79 -21.58 -6.07
C THR A 275 27.73 -20.76 -5.34
N ASP A 276 28.14 -19.79 -4.52
CA ASP A 276 27.25 -19.11 -3.56
C ASP A 276 27.04 -17.63 -3.88
N ARG A 277 27.71 -17.12 -4.93
CA ARG A 277 27.73 -15.70 -5.29
C ARG A 277 27.73 -15.53 -6.80
N VAL A 278 27.19 -14.39 -7.26
CA VAL A 278 27.09 -14.05 -8.68
C VAL A 278 27.84 -12.74 -8.92
N HIS A 279 28.73 -12.73 -9.90
CA HIS A 279 29.47 -11.52 -10.26
C HIS A 279 28.53 -10.44 -10.84
N GLU A 280 28.80 -9.17 -10.54
CA GLU A 280 27.92 -8.04 -10.87
C GLU A 280 27.49 -7.99 -12.34
N ASN A 281 28.40 -8.25 -13.28
CA ASN A 281 28.12 -8.20 -14.72
C ASN A 281 27.21 -9.35 -15.17
N ASP A 282 27.34 -10.52 -14.55
CA ASP A 282 26.51 -11.68 -14.85
C ASP A 282 25.10 -11.48 -14.28
N ALA A 283 25.03 -10.93 -13.06
CA ALA A 283 23.77 -10.56 -12.43
C ALA A 283 23.02 -9.52 -13.26
N ALA A 284 23.67 -8.41 -13.63
CA ALA A 284 23.09 -7.36 -14.46
C ALA A 284 22.59 -7.87 -15.81
N SER A 285 23.35 -8.76 -16.45
CA SER A 285 22.97 -9.40 -17.72
C SER A 285 21.74 -10.30 -17.58
N ALA A 286 21.66 -11.08 -16.50
CA ALA A 286 20.51 -11.92 -16.22
C ALA A 286 19.24 -11.08 -15.92
N PHE A 287 19.37 -10.01 -15.14
CA PHE A 287 18.27 -9.09 -14.86
C PHE A 287 17.74 -8.41 -16.12
N ALA A 288 18.62 -7.81 -16.92
CA ALA A 288 18.23 -7.12 -18.16
C ALA A 288 17.48 -8.05 -19.13
N ARG A 289 17.93 -9.31 -19.26
CA ARG A 289 17.25 -10.33 -20.09
C ARG A 289 15.83 -10.63 -19.64
N LYS A 290 15.57 -10.65 -18.33
CA LYS A 290 14.23 -10.93 -17.79
C LYS A 290 13.34 -9.68 -17.74
N MET A 291 13.94 -8.50 -17.56
CA MET A 291 13.24 -7.22 -17.54
C MET A 291 12.74 -6.80 -18.93
N ALA A 292 13.49 -7.09 -19.99
CA ALA A 292 13.17 -6.68 -21.36
C ALA A 292 12.01 -7.52 -21.95
N GLY A 293 10.91 -6.85 -22.27
CA GLY A 293 9.78 -7.40 -23.01
C GLY A 293 9.73 -6.96 -24.46
N ASP A 294 8.54 -7.10 -25.04
CA ASP A 294 8.30 -6.71 -26.43
C ASP A 294 8.56 -5.20 -26.65
N GLY A 295 9.26 -4.86 -27.73
CA GLY A 295 9.69 -3.50 -28.04
C GLY A 295 10.87 -2.97 -27.19
N VAL A 296 11.53 -3.81 -26.38
CA VAL A 296 12.68 -3.42 -25.55
C VAL A 296 13.93 -4.19 -25.94
N SER A 297 15.04 -3.47 -26.14
CA SER A 297 16.39 -4.03 -26.30
C SER A 297 17.29 -3.62 -25.13
N PHE A 298 18.47 -4.22 -25.00
CA PHE A 298 19.43 -3.87 -23.95
C PHE A 298 20.86 -3.97 -24.46
N MET A 299 21.78 -3.20 -23.86
CA MET A 299 23.17 -3.16 -24.29
C MET A 299 24.00 -4.26 -23.63
N THR A 300 24.80 -4.97 -24.43
CA THR A 300 25.77 -5.97 -23.96
C THR A 300 27.17 -5.68 -24.52
N PRO A 301 28.25 -6.04 -23.81
CA PRO A 301 28.28 -6.68 -22.49
C PRO A 301 27.92 -5.71 -21.36
N ALA A 302 27.60 -6.25 -20.18
CA ALA A 302 27.53 -5.45 -18.95
C ALA A 302 28.90 -4.84 -18.62
N ALA A 303 28.90 -3.66 -18.02
CA ALA A 303 30.10 -2.99 -17.54
C ALA A 303 29.84 -2.38 -16.16
N GLU A 304 30.76 -2.58 -15.21
CA GLU A 304 30.65 -2.10 -13.82
C GLU A 304 29.30 -2.45 -13.15
N GLY A 305 28.80 -3.67 -13.42
CA GLY A 305 27.55 -4.18 -12.90
C GLY A 305 26.30 -3.53 -13.50
N LYS A 306 26.42 -2.74 -14.58
CA LYS A 306 25.32 -1.95 -15.16
C LYS A 306 24.97 -2.40 -16.59
N ILE A 307 23.67 -2.40 -16.89
CA ILE A 307 23.12 -2.49 -18.25
C ILE A 307 22.02 -1.44 -18.45
N ASN A 308 22.05 -0.77 -19.61
CA ASN A 308 20.96 0.10 -20.04
C ASN A 308 20.01 -0.65 -20.98
N LEU A 309 18.71 -0.43 -20.80
CA LEU A 309 17.64 -0.86 -21.69
C LEU A 309 17.24 0.31 -22.61
N ARG A 310 16.91 -0.02 -23.86
CA ARG A 310 16.55 0.91 -24.92
C ARG A 310 15.24 0.51 -25.58
N ALA A 311 14.53 1.49 -26.11
CA ALA A 311 13.40 1.23 -26.98
C ALA A 311 13.89 0.61 -28.30
N ALA A 312 13.31 -0.52 -28.70
CA ALA A 312 13.58 -1.17 -29.99
C ALA A 312 12.70 -0.64 -31.13
N ARG A 313 11.73 0.23 -30.81
CA ARG A 313 10.82 0.89 -31.75
C ARG A 313 10.23 2.15 -31.12
N ASP A 314 9.61 2.98 -31.93
CA ASP A 314 8.80 4.10 -31.45
C ASP A 314 7.53 3.59 -30.74
N GLY A 315 7.13 4.26 -29.66
CA GLY A 315 5.92 3.88 -28.94
C GLY A 315 5.79 4.44 -27.53
N LEU A 316 4.90 3.82 -26.77
CA LEU A 316 4.62 4.12 -25.37
C LEU A 316 5.36 3.14 -24.47
N LEU A 317 6.20 3.66 -23.57
CA LEU A 317 6.83 2.86 -22.53
C LEU A 317 5.78 2.42 -21.51
N CYS A 318 5.66 1.10 -21.31
CA CYS A 318 4.88 0.50 -20.24
C CYS A 318 5.83 -0.15 -19.24
N VAL A 319 5.61 0.15 -17.96
CA VAL A 319 6.41 -0.33 -16.83
C VAL A 319 5.48 -1.08 -15.86
N ASP A 320 5.86 -2.30 -15.47
CA ASP A 320 5.26 -2.95 -14.31
C ASP A 320 5.85 -2.33 -13.03
N GLU A 321 5.18 -1.29 -12.52
CA GLU A 321 5.62 -0.53 -11.36
C GLU A 321 5.69 -1.39 -10.08
N ASN A 322 4.79 -2.37 -9.93
CA ASN A 322 4.81 -3.28 -8.78
C ASN A 322 6.05 -4.19 -8.83
N GLN A 323 6.36 -4.74 -10.00
CA GLN A 323 7.54 -5.58 -10.19
C GLN A 323 8.83 -4.78 -10.02
N LEU A 324 8.87 -3.54 -10.52
CA LEU A 324 9.99 -2.62 -10.35
C LEU A 324 10.23 -2.28 -8.88
N GLU A 325 9.18 -1.98 -8.13
CA GLU A 325 9.24 -1.74 -6.69
C GLU A 325 9.73 -2.98 -5.93
N MET A 326 9.13 -4.15 -6.18
CA MET A 326 9.58 -5.45 -5.61
C MET A 326 11.07 -5.69 -5.85
N PHE A 327 11.53 -5.45 -7.08
CA PHE A 327 12.93 -5.65 -7.46
C PHE A 327 13.84 -4.71 -6.67
N ASN A 328 13.48 -3.42 -6.57
CA ASN A 328 14.27 -2.41 -5.87
C ASN A 328 14.29 -2.57 -4.34
N LEU A 329 13.36 -3.31 -3.76
CA LEU A 329 13.35 -3.63 -2.33
C LEU A 329 14.32 -4.77 -1.96
N ILE A 330 14.90 -5.47 -2.94
CA ILE A 330 15.90 -6.51 -2.67
C ILE A 330 17.26 -5.85 -2.41
N PRO A 331 17.97 -6.26 -1.34
CA PRO A 331 19.32 -5.78 -1.08
C PRO A 331 20.28 -6.01 -2.25
N GLY A 332 21.11 -5.01 -2.55
CA GLY A 332 22.21 -5.13 -3.51
C GLY A 332 21.82 -5.08 -5.00
N VAL A 333 20.55 -4.86 -5.33
CA VAL A 333 20.11 -4.63 -6.72
C VAL A 333 19.40 -3.28 -6.86
N MET A 334 19.39 -2.74 -8.07
CA MET A 334 18.59 -1.56 -8.39
C MET A 334 18.21 -1.54 -9.87
N CYS A 335 17.07 -0.94 -10.17
CA CYS A 335 16.62 -0.59 -11.51
C CYS A 335 15.95 0.79 -11.48
N ALA A 336 16.30 1.63 -12.44
CA ALA A 336 15.69 2.94 -12.63
C ALA A 336 15.14 3.02 -14.06
N SER A 337 13.97 3.64 -14.23
CA SER A 337 13.31 3.82 -15.52
C SER A 337 12.82 5.25 -15.72
N ARG A 338 12.50 5.60 -16.97
CA ARG A 338 11.61 6.73 -17.25
C ARG A 338 10.21 6.41 -16.71
N HIS A 339 9.41 7.46 -16.52
CA HIS A 339 8.03 7.30 -16.04
C HIS A 339 7.22 6.37 -16.95
N ASN A 340 6.32 5.62 -16.33
CA ASN A 340 5.34 4.80 -17.03
C ASN A 340 4.50 5.69 -17.97
N HIS A 341 4.04 5.11 -19.08
CA HIS A 341 3.29 5.81 -20.14
C HIS A 341 4.02 7.00 -20.76
N THR A 342 5.36 6.94 -20.83
CA THR A 342 6.16 7.96 -21.52
C THR A 342 6.35 7.60 -22.98
N LEU A 343 6.12 8.55 -23.88
CA LEU A 343 6.48 8.40 -25.30
C LEU A 343 8.00 8.30 -25.49
N THR A 344 8.41 7.33 -26.29
CA THR A 344 9.81 7.07 -26.62
C THR A 344 9.99 6.78 -28.10
N CYS A 345 11.18 7.10 -28.59
CA CYS A 345 11.62 6.75 -29.93
C CYS A 345 12.65 5.63 -29.88
N GLU A 346 12.80 4.92 -31.00
CA GLU A 346 13.78 3.86 -31.19
C GLU A 346 15.19 4.32 -30.78
N GLY A 347 15.94 3.43 -30.11
CA GLY A 347 17.30 3.66 -29.65
C GLY A 347 17.43 4.49 -28.38
N ARG A 348 16.35 5.13 -27.91
CA ARG A 348 16.38 5.93 -26.68
C ARG A 348 16.50 5.05 -25.44
N ASN A 349 17.34 5.46 -24.49
CA ASN A 349 17.43 4.78 -23.19
C ASN A 349 16.12 4.96 -22.40
N ILE A 350 15.56 3.86 -21.92
CA ILE A 350 14.29 3.83 -21.18
C ILE A 350 14.47 3.40 -19.73
N ALA A 351 15.48 2.57 -19.44
CA ALA A 351 15.77 2.09 -18.10
C ALA A 351 17.24 1.66 -17.96
N GLY A 352 17.68 1.43 -16.73
CA GLY A 352 18.99 0.88 -16.42
C GLY A 352 18.94 0.05 -15.14
N THR A 353 19.48 -1.16 -15.20
CA THR A 353 19.61 -2.06 -14.05
C THR A 353 21.06 -2.17 -13.61
N ARG A 354 21.29 -2.34 -12.30
CA ARG A 354 22.61 -2.52 -11.73
C ARG A 354 22.62 -3.51 -10.58
N ALA A 355 23.63 -4.39 -10.56
CA ALA A 355 24.06 -5.07 -9.35
C ALA A 355 25.02 -4.15 -8.60
N ILE A 356 24.69 -3.80 -7.35
CA ILE A 356 25.40 -2.78 -6.57
C ILE A 356 26.74 -3.31 -6.03
N PRO A 357 26.80 -4.48 -5.37
CA PRO A 357 28.07 -5.06 -4.95
C PRO A 357 28.73 -5.82 -6.09
N LEU A 358 30.07 -5.91 -6.05
CA LEU A 358 30.87 -6.67 -7.01
C LEU A 358 30.45 -8.15 -7.11
N TYR A 359 30.03 -8.72 -5.98
CA TYR A 359 29.44 -10.05 -5.89
C TYR A 359 28.11 -9.96 -5.14
N LEU A 360 27.03 -10.32 -5.83
CA LEU A 360 25.69 -10.42 -5.25
C LEU A 360 25.50 -11.81 -4.63
N PRO A 361 24.98 -11.92 -3.39
CA PRO A 361 24.62 -13.22 -2.81
C PRO A 361 23.67 -14.00 -3.72
N ARG A 362 23.90 -15.30 -3.90
CA ARG A 362 23.07 -16.12 -4.81
C ARG A 362 21.60 -16.17 -4.37
N THR A 363 21.33 -16.04 -3.08
CA THR A 363 19.99 -15.90 -2.52
C THR A 363 19.27 -14.65 -3.04
N ASP A 364 19.91 -13.49 -3.00
CA ASP A 364 19.32 -12.22 -3.46
C ASP A 364 19.21 -12.19 -4.99
N PHE A 365 20.17 -12.79 -5.69
CA PHE A 365 20.09 -13.02 -7.13
C PHE A 365 18.87 -13.87 -7.51
N GLN A 366 18.63 -14.99 -6.80
CA GLN A 366 17.48 -15.86 -7.06
C GLN A 366 16.15 -15.19 -6.71
N LYS A 367 16.09 -14.43 -5.60
CA LYS A 367 14.93 -13.59 -5.24
C LYS A 367 14.63 -12.57 -6.34
N ALA A 368 15.66 -11.89 -6.86
CA ALA A 368 15.50 -10.94 -7.94
C ALA A 368 14.96 -11.60 -9.22
N LEU A 369 15.50 -12.76 -9.61
CA LEU A 369 15.01 -13.50 -10.76
C LEU A 369 13.59 -14.05 -10.60
N SER A 370 13.18 -14.45 -9.39
CA SER A 370 11.83 -14.95 -9.15
C SER A 370 10.78 -13.84 -9.29
N ILE A 371 11.08 -12.62 -8.80
CA ILE A 371 10.25 -11.43 -9.04
C ILE A 371 10.11 -11.17 -10.54
N LEU A 372 11.21 -11.27 -11.29
CA LEU A 372 11.23 -11.09 -12.75
C LEU A 372 10.59 -12.27 -13.54
N GLY A 373 10.13 -13.32 -12.86
CA GLY A 373 9.59 -14.53 -13.50
C GLY A 373 8.14 -14.44 -13.98
N ASN A 374 7.40 -13.42 -13.55
CA ASN A 374 5.95 -13.28 -13.83
C ASN A 374 5.61 -12.60 -15.17
N GLY A 375 6.61 -12.27 -15.97
CA GLY A 375 6.47 -11.50 -17.20
C GLY A 375 7.53 -10.40 -17.29
N PRO A 376 7.67 -9.75 -18.47
CA PRO A 376 8.67 -8.69 -18.64
C PRO A 376 8.24 -7.41 -17.92
N MET A 377 9.21 -6.78 -17.24
CA MET A 377 9.02 -5.54 -16.47
C MET A 377 8.82 -4.31 -17.36
N PHE A 378 9.45 -4.30 -18.54
CA PHE A 378 9.39 -3.19 -19.49
C PHE A 378 8.90 -3.64 -20.85
N GLN A 379 8.01 -2.85 -21.44
CA GLN A 379 7.53 -3.02 -22.81
C GLN A 379 7.47 -1.67 -23.51
N VAL A 380 7.60 -1.67 -24.84
CA VAL A 380 7.28 -0.50 -25.67
C VAL A 380 6.18 -0.88 -26.64
N LEU A 381 4.99 -0.37 -26.38
CA LEU A 381 3.80 -0.61 -27.19
C LEU A 381 3.76 0.37 -28.36
N SER A 382 3.55 -0.14 -29.57
CA SER A 382 3.30 0.71 -30.73
C SER A 382 2.00 1.47 -30.55
N LEU A 383 2.00 2.76 -30.89
CA LEU A 383 0.78 3.55 -30.88
C LEU A 383 -0.14 3.11 -32.01
N ARG A 384 -1.43 2.95 -31.69
CA ARG A 384 -2.47 2.74 -32.70
C ARG A 384 -2.62 4.02 -33.52
N LYS A 385 -2.56 3.90 -34.84
CA LYS A 385 -2.93 4.98 -35.76
C LYS A 385 -4.45 5.06 -35.82
N ALA A 386 -5.02 6.02 -35.11
CA ALA A 386 -6.48 6.19 -35.00
C ALA A 386 -6.99 7.23 -35.99
N GLY A 387 -8.20 7.00 -36.51
CA GLY A 387 -9.02 8.04 -37.11
C GLY A 387 -9.70 8.86 -36.00
N VAL A 388 -9.45 10.16 -35.94
CA VAL A 388 -9.94 11.02 -34.85
C VAL A 388 -11.03 11.96 -35.36
N GLY A 389 -12.13 12.07 -34.59
CA GLY A 389 -13.14 13.12 -34.74
C GLY A 389 -12.98 14.19 -33.66
N ILE A 390 -13.15 15.46 -34.00
CA ILE A 390 -13.20 16.56 -33.02
C ILE A 390 -14.63 17.11 -32.94
N LEU A 391 -15.17 17.26 -31.74
CA LEU A 391 -16.44 17.94 -31.50
C LEU A 391 -16.21 19.13 -30.57
N VAL A 392 -16.37 20.34 -31.09
CA VAL A 392 -16.33 21.56 -30.27
C VAL A 392 -17.75 21.87 -29.83
N THR A 393 -17.99 21.94 -28.52
CA THR A 393 -19.26 22.42 -27.95
C THR A 393 -19.10 23.88 -27.55
N GLY A 394 -20.18 24.64 -27.52
CA GLY A 394 -20.13 26.07 -27.21
C GLY A 394 -21.02 26.87 -28.13
N THR A 395 -22.12 27.37 -27.58
CA THR A 395 -23.11 28.17 -28.31
C THR A 395 -22.49 29.43 -28.91
N GLU A 396 -21.55 30.05 -28.20
CA GLU A 396 -20.79 31.23 -28.65
C GLU A 396 -19.86 30.94 -29.83
N VAL A 397 -19.29 29.73 -29.88
CA VAL A 397 -18.43 29.29 -30.99
C VAL A 397 -19.29 28.92 -32.20
N PHE A 398 -20.39 28.20 -31.96
CA PHE A 398 -21.36 27.82 -32.99
C PHE A 398 -21.99 29.04 -33.68
N GLN A 399 -22.35 30.08 -32.91
CA GLN A 399 -22.90 31.33 -33.43
C GLN A 399 -21.85 32.26 -34.05
N GLY A 400 -20.56 31.92 -33.96
CA GLY A 400 -19.45 32.71 -34.50
C GLY A 400 -19.15 33.99 -33.71
N LEU A 401 -19.63 34.09 -32.46
CA LEU A 401 -19.28 35.18 -31.54
C LEU A 401 -17.79 35.12 -31.18
N ILE A 402 -17.24 33.91 -31.09
CA ILE A 402 -15.82 33.62 -30.88
C ILE A 402 -15.33 32.64 -31.94
N LYS A 403 -14.07 32.78 -32.37
CA LYS A 403 -13.42 31.81 -33.27
C LYS A 403 -12.87 30.64 -32.49
N ASP A 404 -13.08 29.43 -32.98
CA ASP A 404 -12.44 28.24 -32.43
C ASP A 404 -10.90 28.34 -32.51
N ALA A 405 -10.26 27.95 -31.40
CA ALA A 405 -8.81 27.79 -31.29
C ALA A 405 -8.41 26.34 -30.98
N PHE A 406 -9.36 25.45 -30.67
CA PHE A 406 -9.06 24.09 -30.25
C PHE A 406 -8.81 23.14 -31.41
N ILE A 407 -9.60 23.20 -32.50
CA ILE A 407 -9.41 22.35 -33.68
C ILE A 407 -7.96 22.38 -34.19
N PRO A 408 -7.30 23.54 -34.43
CA PRO A 408 -5.93 23.55 -34.92
C PRO A 408 -4.92 22.98 -33.90
N ILE A 409 -5.12 23.24 -32.61
CA ILE A 409 -4.25 22.71 -31.55
C ILE A 409 -4.36 21.20 -31.46
N ILE A 410 -5.59 20.68 -31.44
CA ILE A 410 -5.84 19.24 -31.33
C ILE A 410 -5.38 18.52 -32.61
N ARG A 411 -5.64 19.09 -33.79
CA ARG A 411 -5.12 18.57 -35.08
C ARG A 411 -3.61 18.39 -35.06
N SER A 412 -2.86 19.41 -34.63
CA SER A 412 -1.40 19.34 -34.56
C SER A 412 -0.92 18.21 -33.63
N LYS A 413 -1.60 17.99 -32.49
CA LYS A 413 -1.29 16.89 -31.58
C LYS A 413 -1.59 15.51 -32.16
N ILE A 414 -2.72 15.37 -32.87
CA ILE A 414 -3.11 14.13 -33.55
C ILE A 414 -2.07 13.75 -34.60
N GLU A 415 -1.69 14.71 -35.45
CA GLU A 415 -0.71 14.51 -36.52
C GLU A 415 0.69 14.18 -35.97
N ALA A 416 1.11 14.84 -34.89
CA ALA A 416 2.37 14.56 -34.21
C ALA A 416 2.46 13.12 -33.64
N LEU A 417 1.31 12.50 -33.37
CA LEU A 417 1.21 11.10 -32.92
C LEU A 417 1.03 10.11 -34.08
N GLY A 418 1.02 10.57 -35.33
CA GLY A 418 0.84 9.74 -36.51
C GLY A 418 -0.60 9.26 -36.73
N CYS A 419 -1.57 9.92 -36.09
CA CYS A 419 -3.00 9.71 -36.30
C CYS A 419 -3.55 10.65 -37.40
N SER A 420 -4.77 10.39 -37.87
CA SER A 420 -5.43 11.20 -38.91
C SER A 420 -6.72 11.82 -38.38
N LEU A 421 -6.93 13.11 -38.63
CA LEU A 421 -8.22 13.75 -38.36
C LEU A 421 -9.20 13.43 -39.50
N LEU A 422 -10.30 12.75 -39.19
CA LEU A 422 -11.34 12.40 -40.14
C LEU A 422 -12.33 13.55 -40.35
N HIS A 423 -12.84 14.10 -39.24
CA HIS A 423 -13.84 15.14 -39.29
C HIS A 423 -13.80 16.03 -38.03
N SER A 424 -14.29 17.26 -38.14
CA SER A 424 -14.40 18.20 -37.01
C SER A 424 -15.72 18.95 -37.10
N LEU A 425 -16.47 18.96 -36.01
CA LEU A 425 -17.78 19.60 -35.90
C LEU A 425 -17.75 20.66 -34.79
N ILE A 426 -18.59 21.68 -34.94
CA ILE A 426 -18.89 22.67 -33.92
C ILE A 426 -20.39 22.63 -33.70
N VAL A 427 -20.84 22.45 -32.45
CA VAL A 427 -22.25 22.33 -32.06
C VAL A 427 -22.55 23.27 -30.89
N PRO A 428 -23.81 23.73 -30.72
CA PRO A 428 -24.20 24.50 -29.54
C PRO A 428 -24.21 23.64 -28.27
N ASP A 429 -24.35 24.27 -27.10
CA ASP A 429 -24.53 23.59 -25.81
C ASP A 429 -25.95 23.04 -25.69
N ASP A 430 -26.25 22.05 -26.53
CA ASP A 430 -27.54 21.37 -26.58
C ASP A 430 -27.32 19.85 -26.62
N ARG A 431 -28.06 19.14 -25.78
CA ARG A 431 -27.91 17.69 -25.60
C ARG A 431 -28.19 16.92 -26.89
N GLU A 432 -29.16 17.34 -27.68
CA GLU A 432 -29.53 16.66 -28.93
C GLU A 432 -28.46 16.91 -30.00
N ALA A 433 -28.05 18.17 -30.19
CA ALA A 433 -27.02 18.56 -31.13
C ALA A 433 -25.66 17.87 -30.85
N ILE A 434 -25.26 17.80 -29.58
CA ILE A 434 -24.04 17.08 -29.16
C ILE A 434 -24.17 15.59 -29.46
N SER A 435 -25.31 14.98 -29.13
CA SER A 435 -25.56 13.57 -29.38
C SER A 435 -25.52 13.22 -30.87
N GLU A 436 -26.10 14.07 -31.72
CA GLU A 436 -26.07 13.91 -33.18
C GLU A 436 -24.66 14.09 -33.74
N GLY A 437 -23.92 15.11 -33.29
CA GLY A 437 -22.53 15.32 -33.70
C GLY A 437 -21.62 14.13 -33.35
N ILE A 438 -21.78 13.54 -32.17
CA ILE A 438 -21.06 12.30 -31.80
C ILE A 438 -21.42 11.17 -32.76
N ARG A 439 -22.72 10.96 -33.07
CA ARG A 439 -23.14 9.90 -34.01
C ARG A 439 -22.57 10.12 -35.41
N GLU A 440 -22.52 11.36 -35.87
CA GLU A 440 -21.93 11.72 -37.16
C GLU A 440 -20.43 11.36 -37.21
N LEU A 441 -19.67 11.73 -36.18
CA LEU A 441 -18.25 11.38 -36.08
C LEU A 441 -18.02 9.87 -36.03
N LEU A 442 -18.86 9.12 -35.31
CA LEU A 442 -18.81 7.66 -35.28
C LEU A 442 -19.11 7.06 -36.66
N ASN A 443 -20.14 7.56 -37.36
CA ASN A 443 -20.51 7.12 -38.71
C ASN A 443 -19.42 7.44 -39.75
N ALA A 444 -18.66 8.52 -39.54
CA ALA A 444 -17.48 8.85 -40.34
C ALA A 444 -16.29 7.91 -40.08
N GLY A 445 -16.40 6.97 -39.14
CA GLY A 445 -15.38 5.97 -38.83
C GLY A 445 -14.37 6.42 -37.78
N ALA A 446 -14.69 7.41 -36.94
CA ALA A 446 -13.80 7.83 -35.86
C ALA A 446 -13.62 6.71 -34.82
N ASP A 447 -12.35 6.35 -34.58
CA ASP A 447 -11.93 5.43 -33.52
C ASP A 447 -11.80 6.13 -32.16
N LEU A 448 -11.62 7.45 -32.20
CA LEU A 448 -11.47 8.32 -31.04
C LEU A 448 -12.21 9.63 -31.32
N ILE A 449 -13.06 10.06 -30.40
CA ILE A 449 -13.71 11.37 -30.45
C ILE A 449 -13.13 12.22 -29.33
N VAL A 450 -12.67 13.42 -29.68
CA VAL A 450 -12.18 14.42 -28.76
C VAL A 450 -13.20 15.55 -28.69
N THR A 451 -13.87 15.68 -27.56
CA THR A 451 -14.73 16.83 -27.28
C THR A 451 -13.90 17.96 -26.68
N THR A 452 -14.19 19.21 -27.06
CA THR A 452 -13.54 20.41 -26.51
C THR A 452 -14.55 21.51 -26.26
N ALA A 453 -14.25 22.36 -25.26
CA ALA A 453 -15.19 23.30 -24.66
C ALA A 453 -16.37 22.58 -23.97
N GLY A 454 -16.97 23.27 -23.00
CA GLY A 454 -17.80 22.72 -21.93
C GLY A 454 -17.68 23.60 -20.69
N LEU A 455 -18.81 23.96 -20.09
CA LEU A 455 -18.89 24.89 -18.96
C LEU A 455 -18.53 24.22 -17.62
N SER A 456 -17.51 23.36 -17.54
CA SER A 456 -16.97 22.82 -16.29
C SER A 456 -18.01 22.22 -15.32
N VAL A 457 -18.47 22.99 -14.31
CA VAL A 457 -19.43 22.58 -13.27
C VAL A 457 -20.76 23.34 -13.38
N ASP A 458 -20.96 24.05 -14.49
CA ASP A 458 -22.15 24.83 -14.74
C ASP A 458 -23.34 23.88 -14.98
N PRO A 459 -24.51 24.15 -14.39
CA PRO A 459 -25.76 23.46 -14.72
C PRO A 459 -26.06 23.38 -16.23
N ASP A 460 -25.53 24.32 -17.02
CA ASP A 460 -25.70 24.38 -18.46
C ASP A 460 -24.65 23.56 -19.24
N ASP A 461 -23.69 22.89 -18.58
CA ASP A 461 -22.80 21.92 -19.24
C ASP A 461 -23.58 20.62 -19.53
N VAL A 462 -23.94 20.44 -20.79
CA VAL A 462 -24.73 19.32 -21.31
C VAL A 462 -23.94 18.37 -22.21
N THR A 463 -22.61 18.51 -22.24
CA THR A 463 -21.66 17.66 -22.97
C THR A 463 -21.64 16.23 -22.45
#